data_AF-A0A939VC51-F1
#
_entry.id   AF-A0A939VC51-F1
#
_cell.length_a   1.000
_cell.length_b   1.000
_cell.length_c   1.000
_cell.angle_alpha   90.00
_cell.angle_beta   90.00
_cell.angle_gamma   90.00
#
_symmetry.space_group_name_H-M   'P 1'
#
loop_
_entity.id
_entity.type
_entity.pdbx_description
1 polymer ?
#
loop_
_entity_poly.entity_id
_entity_poly.type
_entity_poly.pdbx_seq_one_letter_code
_entity_poly.pdbx_strand_id
1 'polypeptide(L)'
;MRVKLLLQTLFLTVSWQVAAQDLSTNYKEVSKGNPISPCVFCADPTALVYDGRIYVYGSNDHQQFISNGKTGDNGYGAIKSLVVFSSDDMLNWTFHGTIDVGRICNSWGWRFANSWAPSATWRENADGTKEFFLYFSNSGGSVGVLKASSPLGPWKSPLSKPLIDGDTPGVKPCSWVFDPGVVIDANGTGWIAFGGGDPNSQGNALLPGNCRIAKLKDSMTALDGSAVSLPAPYHFEASELNMMDGKYVYTYCTSWSGRDDWNQYDKRGNNSAPSTCSMCYMVSDDPLNSDSWEYRGEYVANPGSFGFGWGNNHTHLEKFGDHYYLFYHSMMLEQAMNTGASGFRSIGVDEVTVNESTQKISKMTMTKEGPDPIKYMNPYQWQQAETMSTAAGVDYEDFTNITRVVASNLGNDASGNLQVKMNTGDWTMLRKVDFGDNGAKSFTLRAKGTGTMEVRLSQKWAPAVASVTFSSTTFEDYVVSVNTAKCKGVKQVYFVFTDADGVQFDAWQFEEDNPDGIESVVSHPQKPVEKYDLSGRRITNNSAQSGVVIDRYVDEKGVRHSRKHFGAH
;
A
#
# COMPACT_ATOMS: atom_id res chain seq x y z
N MET A 1 -39.71 29.34 74.84
CA MET A 1 -40.86 29.10 73.94
C MET A 1 -40.43 29.49 72.53
N ARG A 2 -40.48 28.51 71.61
CA ARG A 2 -40.27 28.57 70.15
C ARG A 2 -38.85 28.73 69.59
N VAL A 3 -38.27 27.55 69.35
CA VAL A 3 -37.29 27.19 68.32
C VAL A 3 -37.81 27.60 66.93
N LYS A 4 -36.96 28.20 66.09
CA LYS A 4 -37.13 28.22 64.63
C LYS A 4 -35.85 27.70 63.97
N LEU A 5 -36.01 26.53 63.35
CA LEU A 5 -35.05 25.79 62.54
C LEU A 5 -34.85 26.53 61.21
N LEU A 6 -33.61 26.83 60.82
CA LEU A 6 -33.25 27.10 59.43
C LEU A 6 -32.52 25.87 58.89
N LEU A 7 -33.17 25.13 57.98
CA LEU A 7 -32.48 24.16 57.11
C LEU A 7 -31.86 24.94 55.95
N GLN A 8 -30.53 24.90 55.84
CA GLN A 8 -29.83 25.17 54.59
C GLN A 8 -29.62 23.82 53.88
N THR A 9 -30.28 23.64 52.74
CA THR A 9 -30.05 22.50 51.85
C THR A 9 -28.87 22.85 50.95
N LEU A 10 -27.72 22.23 51.19
CA LEU A 10 -26.54 22.33 50.34
C LEU A 10 -26.69 21.31 49.20
N PHE A 11 -26.96 21.80 47.98
CA PHE A 11 -26.86 20.96 46.78
C PHE A 11 -25.37 20.75 46.46
N LEU A 12 -24.82 19.59 46.83
CA LEU A 12 -23.55 19.11 46.29
C LEU A 12 -23.81 18.62 44.85
N THR A 13 -23.49 19.45 43.86
CA THR A 13 -23.24 18.97 42.50
C THR A 13 -21.90 18.24 42.51
N VAL A 14 -21.92 16.91 42.60
CA VAL A 14 -20.75 16.09 42.31
C VAL A 14 -20.56 16.09 40.80
N SER A 15 -19.74 17.00 40.29
CA SER A 15 -19.18 16.91 38.95
C SER A 15 -18.22 15.73 38.92
N TRP A 16 -18.64 14.61 38.34
CA TRP A 16 -17.74 13.53 37.95
C TRP A 16 -16.85 14.07 36.83
N GLN A 17 -15.72 14.63 37.21
CA GLN A 17 -14.64 14.92 36.28
C GLN A 17 -14.01 13.56 35.97
N VAL A 18 -14.48 12.90 34.91
CA VAL A 18 -13.75 11.78 34.30
C VAL A 18 -12.36 12.34 34.04
N ALA A 19 -11.33 11.79 34.69
CA ALA A 19 -9.96 12.18 34.42
C ALA A 19 -9.77 12.08 32.90
N ALA A 20 -9.45 13.20 32.26
CA ALA A 20 -9.14 13.20 30.84
C ALA A 20 -7.97 12.22 30.68
N GLN A 21 -8.23 11.10 30.02
CA GLN A 21 -7.21 10.11 29.76
C GLN A 21 -6.17 10.75 28.83
N ASP A 22 -4.89 10.77 29.24
CA ASP A 22 -3.80 11.24 28.40
C ASP A 22 -3.60 10.25 27.26
N LEU A 23 -4.22 10.55 26.11
CA LEU A 23 -4.07 9.76 24.89
C LEU A 23 -2.85 10.23 24.11
N SER A 24 -2.16 9.27 23.50
CA SER A 24 -1.07 9.53 22.57
C SER A 24 -1.52 10.41 21.41
N THR A 25 -0.61 11.29 20.95
CA THR A 25 -0.87 12.23 19.86
C THR A 25 -0.66 11.56 18.50
N ASN A 26 -1.64 11.67 17.60
CA ASN A 26 -1.53 11.19 16.23
C ASN A 26 -0.80 12.21 15.35
N TYR A 27 0.01 11.74 14.41
CA TYR A 27 0.67 12.59 13.41
C TYR A 27 -0.21 12.79 12.17
N LYS A 28 -0.77 11.69 11.62
CA LYS A 28 -1.78 11.77 10.57
C LYS A 28 -3.13 12.13 11.17
N GLU A 29 -3.71 13.24 10.74
CA GLU A 29 -5.02 13.74 11.18
C GLU A 29 -6.14 12.71 10.94
N VAL A 30 -7.10 12.60 11.86
CA VAL A 30 -8.18 11.58 11.83
C VAL A 30 -9.13 11.70 10.63
N SER A 31 -9.22 12.88 10.01
CA SER A 31 -10.07 13.13 8.84
C SER A 31 -9.35 12.94 7.51
N LYS A 32 -8.03 12.72 7.53
CA LYS A 32 -7.17 12.74 6.34
C LYS A 32 -6.84 11.32 5.86
N GLY A 33 -6.83 11.13 4.55
CA GLY A 33 -6.46 9.88 3.88
C GLY A 33 -4.95 9.73 3.70
N ASN A 34 -4.23 10.86 3.60
CA ASN A 34 -2.78 10.89 3.38
C ASN A 34 -2.00 11.41 4.60
N PRO A 35 -0.74 10.95 4.79
CA PRO A 35 -0.09 9.87 4.04
C PRO A 35 -0.70 8.50 4.34
N ILE A 36 -0.44 7.46 3.52
CA ILE A 36 -1.06 6.14 3.69
C ILE A 36 -0.68 5.50 5.03
N SER A 37 0.54 5.74 5.52
CA SER A 37 1.01 5.30 6.83
C SER A 37 0.93 6.43 7.87
N PRO A 38 0.43 6.16 9.09
CA PRO A 38 0.38 7.17 10.14
C PRO A 38 1.69 7.35 10.93
N CYS A 39 2.66 6.45 10.78
CA CYS A 39 3.85 6.41 11.64
C CYS A 39 5.13 5.87 10.99
N VAL A 40 5.05 5.30 9.77
CA VAL A 40 6.21 4.76 9.05
C VAL A 40 6.60 5.70 7.92
N PHE A 41 7.86 6.15 7.91
CA PHE A 41 8.43 6.86 6.78
C PHE A 41 8.71 5.91 5.62
N CYS A 42 8.21 6.27 4.46
CA CYS A 42 8.33 5.47 3.25
C CYS A 42 8.30 6.36 2.01
N ALA A 43 8.99 5.95 0.97
CA ALA A 43 9.15 6.76 -0.22
C ALA A 43 9.14 5.94 -1.50
N ASP A 44 9.18 6.62 -2.64
CA ASP A 44 9.43 6.05 -3.96
C ASP A 44 8.43 4.92 -4.24
N PRO A 45 7.13 5.26 -4.28
CA PRO A 45 6.08 4.26 -4.31
C PRO A 45 6.10 3.49 -5.63
N THR A 46 5.84 2.19 -5.55
CA THR A 46 5.29 1.39 -6.65
C THR A 46 4.10 0.59 -6.14
N ALA A 47 3.17 0.21 -7.01
CA ALA A 47 2.02 -0.58 -6.62
C ALA A 47 1.68 -1.66 -7.64
N LEU A 48 0.97 -2.70 -7.18
CA LEU A 48 0.31 -3.66 -8.05
C LEU A 48 -1.03 -4.09 -7.46
N VAL A 49 -1.98 -4.41 -8.32
CA VAL A 49 -3.25 -5.03 -7.92
C VAL A 49 -3.19 -6.54 -8.05
N TYR A 50 -3.56 -7.24 -6.97
CA TYR A 50 -3.68 -8.68 -6.94
C TYR A 50 -4.81 -9.11 -6.01
N ASP A 51 -5.65 -10.04 -6.46
CA ASP A 51 -6.72 -10.66 -5.67
C ASP A 51 -7.64 -9.65 -4.93
N GLY A 52 -8.09 -8.62 -5.65
CA GLY A 52 -9.00 -7.60 -5.12
C GLY A 52 -8.38 -6.61 -4.13
N ARG A 53 -7.05 -6.62 -3.98
CA ARG A 53 -6.30 -5.67 -3.15
C ARG A 53 -5.23 -4.96 -3.98
N ILE A 54 -4.89 -3.75 -3.57
CA ILE A 54 -3.69 -3.04 -4.03
C ILE A 54 -2.58 -3.20 -3.01
N TYR A 55 -1.37 -3.54 -3.48
CA TYR A 55 -0.16 -3.66 -2.68
C TYR A 55 0.80 -2.54 -3.07
N VAL A 56 1.32 -1.82 -2.09
CA VAL A 56 2.20 -0.66 -2.28
C VAL A 56 3.54 -0.94 -1.63
N TYR A 57 4.62 -0.79 -2.38
CA TYR A 57 5.99 -0.95 -1.93
C TYR A 57 6.70 0.39 -1.95
N GLY A 58 7.69 0.57 -1.08
CA GLY A 58 8.50 1.79 -1.07
C GLY A 58 9.86 1.62 -0.41
N SER A 59 10.76 2.55 -0.68
CA SER A 59 12.01 2.74 0.05
C SER A 59 11.73 2.89 1.54
N ASN A 60 12.45 2.15 2.39
CA ASN A 60 12.27 2.21 3.85
C ASN A 60 13.04 3.40 4.45
N ASP A 61 12.58 4.63 4.20
CA ASP A 61 13.11 5.85 4.84
C ASP A 61 13.09 5.72 6.38
N HIS A 62 12.14 4.97 6.95
CA HIS A 62 12.07 4.73 8.39
C HIS A 62 13.30 3.98 8.93
N GLN A 63 13.90 3.08 8.15
CA GLN A 63 15.16 2.41 8.52
C GLN A 63 16.29 3.42 8.72
N GLN A 64 16.39 4.42 7.84
CA GLN A 64 17.35 5.51 8.02
C GLN A 64 17.00 6.36 9.23
N PHE A 65 15.71 6.69 9.43
CA PHE A 65 15.25 7.49 10.55
C PHE A 65 15.66 6.89 11.90
N ILE A 66 15.44 5.58 12.06
CA ILE A 66 15.89 4.83 13.24
C ILE A 66 17.41 4.80 13.33
N SER A 67 18.11 4.53 12.22
CA SER A 67 19.58 4.51 12.19
C SER A 67 20.22 5.83 12.61
N ASN A 68 19.55 6.96 12.36
CA ASN A 68 20.01 8.29 12.77
C ASN A 68 19.62 8.66 14.21
N GLY A 69 19.02 7.73 14.97
CA GLY A 69 18.50 8.04 16.30
C GLY A 69 17.29 8.98 16.27
N LYS A 70 16.48 8.93 15.20
CA LYS A 70 15.26 9.73 15.00
C LYS A 70 15.48 11.24 14.84
N THR A 71 16.67 11.65 14.38
CA THR A 71 17.06 13.05 14.16
C THR A 71 17.90 13.20 12.88
N GLY A 72 18.24 14.44 12.49
CA GLY A 72 19.15 14.74 11.38
C GLY A 72 18.58 14.46 9.99
N ASP A 73 19.45 14.48 8.98
CA ASP A 73 19.04 14.41 7.57
C ASP A 73 18.95 12.96 7.06
N ASN A 74 17.98 12.70 6.19
CA ASN A 74 17.85 11.44 5.48
C ASN A 74 18.97 11.29 4.45
N GLY A 75 20.03 10.58 4.83
CA GLY A 75 21.18 10.29 3.96
C GLY A 75 21.03 9.05 3.08
N TYR A 76 19.90 8.33 3.16
CA TYR A 76 19.54 7.13 2.38
C TYR A 76 20.45 5.89 2.52
N GLY A 77 21.66 6.03 3.07
CA GLY A 77 22.70 4.99 3.09
C GLY A 77 22.40 3.78 3.98
N ALA A 78 21.49 3.90 4.95
CA ALA A 78 21.06 2.79 5.81
C ALA A 78 19.92 1.97 5.20
N ILE A 79 19.29 2.43 4.11
CA ILE A 79 18.12 1.79 3.51
C ILE A 79 18.54 0.52 2.77
N LYS A 80 18.26 -0.63 3.38
CA LYS A 80 18.56 -1.99 2.90
C LYS A 80 17.33 -2.89 2.92
N SER A 81 16.16 -2.30 3.16
CA SER A 81 14.88 -2.96 3.15
C SER A 81 13.84 -2.09 2.44
N LEU A 82 12.74 -2.71 2.03
CA LEU A 82 11.58 -2.05 1.44
C LEU A 82 10.38 -2.24 2.37
N VAL A 83 9.48 -1.25 2.45
CA VAL A 83 8.22 -1.37 3.18
C VAL A 83 7.11 -1.90 2.27
N VAL A 84 6.10 -2.55 2.85
CA VAL A 84 4.93 -3.04 2.11
C VAL A 84 3.63 -2.69 2.83
N PHE A 85 2.68 -2.14 2.10
CA PHE A 85 1.31 -1.88 2.55
C PHE A 85 0.30 -2.56 1.60
N SER A 86 -0.92 -2.81 2.07
CA SER A 86 -2.03 -3.11 1.16
C SER A 86 -3.34 -2.52 1.64
N SER A 87 -4.25 -2.32 0.69
CA SER A 87 -5.62 -1.89 0.97
C SER A 87 -6.56 -2.53 -0.04
N ASP A 88 -7.83 -2.63 0.32
CA ASP A 88 -8.92 -3.01 -0.57
C ASP A 88 -10.05 -1.96 -0.59
N ASP A 89 -9.86 -0.85 0.12
CA ASP A 89 -10.80 0.26 0.24
C ASP A 89 -10.18 1.64 -0.02
N MET A 90 -8.85 1.71 -0.22
CA MET A 90 -8.04 2.92 -0.43
C MET A 90 -7.92 3.86 0.78
N LEU A 91 -8.41 3.45 1.94
CA LEU A 91 -8.55 4.32 3.12
C LEU A 91 -7.95 3.73 4.40
N ASN A 92 -8.13 2.44 4.60
CA ASN A 92 -7.54 1.66 5.68
C ASN A 92 -6.42 0.81 5.08
N TRP A 93 -5.21 0.99 5.60
CA TRP A 93 -4.01 0.35 5.07
C TRP A 93 -3.50 -0.67 6.06
N THR A 94 -3.34 -1.90 5.59
CA THR A 94 -2.62 -2.97 6.28
C THR A 94 -1.14 -2.76 6.04
N PHE A 95 -0.35 -2.59 7.10
CA PHE A 95 1.10 -2.60 7.00
C PHE A 95 1.62 -4.04 7.08
N HIS A 96 2.42 -4.49 6.12
CA HIS A 96 2.94 -5.89 6.09
C HIS A 96 4.38 -5.98 6.59
N GLY A 97 4.99 -4.87 7.01
CA GLY A 97 6.36 -4.83 7.48
C GLY A 97 7.35 -4.61 6.34
N THR A 98 8.49 -5.29 6.40
CA THR A 98 9.64 -5.02 5.54
C THR A 98 10.15 -6.25 4.78
N ILE A 99 10.57 -6.02 3.54
CA ILE A 99 11.37 -6.95 2.75
C ILE A 99 12.85 -6.63 3.01
N ASP A 100 13.55 -7.50 3.75
CA ASP A 100 14.98 -7.34 4.05
C ASP A 100 15.83 -7.74 2.83
N VAL A 101 15.93 -6.81 1.88
CA VAL A 101 16.66 -7.00 0.63
C VAL A 101 18.15 -7.28 0.90
N GLY A 102 18.74 -6.65 1.92
CA GLY A 102 20.12 -6.90 2.32
C GLY A 102 20.37 -8.36 2.71
N ARG A 103 19.46 -8.97 3.49
CA ARG A 103 19.55 -10.41 3.79
C ARG A 103 19.30 -11.27 2.55
N ILE A 104 18.30 -10.94 1.75
CA ILE A 104 17.93 -11.71 0.55
C ILE A 104 19.07 -11.71 -0.48
N CYS A 105 19.79 -10.59 -0.63
CA CYS A 105 20.89 -10.39 -1.56
C CYS A 105 22.27 -10.58 -0.93
N ASN A 106 22.38 -11.18 0.26
CA ASN A 106 23.67 -11.39 0.95
C ASN A 106 24.72 -12.11 0.09
N SER A 107 24.29 -12.97 -0.85
CA SER A 107 25.18 -13.65 -1.80
C SER A 107 25.92 -12.72 -2.77
N TRP A 108 25.49 -11.47 -2.90
CA TRP A 108 26.15 -10.45 -3.73
C TRP A 108 27.43 -9.90 -3.06
N GLY A 109 27.59 -10.16 -1.75
CA GLY A 109 28.73 -9.70 -0.97
C GLY A 109 28.86 -8.17 -1.01
N TRP A 110 30.08 -7.70 -1.25
CA TRP A 110 30.41 -6.26 -1.31
C TRP A 110 29.66 -5.49 -2.41
N ARG A 111 29.03 -6.19 -3.38
CA ARG A 111 28.29 -5.53 -4.46
C ARG A 111 26.95 -4.96 -4.00
N PHE A 112 26.37 -5.46 -2.90
CA PHE A 112 25.13 -4.91 -2.35
C PHE A 112 25.42 -3.76 -1.37
N ALA A 113 24.74 -2.64 -1.57
CA ALA A 113 24.84 -1.44 -0.73
C ALA A 113 23.47 -1.05 -0.17
N ASN A 114 22.46 -0.91 -1.03
CA ASN A 114 21.15 -0.37 -0.68
C ASN A 114 19.99 -1.01 -1.46
N SER A 115 18.77 -0.67 -1.06
CA SER A 115 17.53 -0.98 -1.81
C SER A 115 16.60 0.24 -1.84
N TRP A 116 16.70 1.05 -2.88
CA TRP A 116 15.88 2.25 -3.10
C TRP A 116 14.91 2.05 -4.27
N ALA A 117 13.89 2.89 -4.34
CA ALA A 117 12.97 3.04 -5.49
C ALA A 117 12.54 1.70 -6.10
N PRO A 118 11.72 0.92 -5.38
CA PRO A 118 11.22 -0.32 -5.92
C PRO A 118 10.28 -0.08 -7.10
N SER A 119 10.28 -0.99 -8.07
CA SER A 119 9.19 -1.10 -9.06
C SER A 119 8.76 -2.56 -9.18
N ALA A 120 7.45 -2.80 -9.20
CA ALA A 120 6.88 -4.13 -9.03
C ALA A 120 5.93 -4.50 -10.17
N THR A 121 5.92 -5.77 -10.57
CA THR A 121 4.94 -6.32 -11.51
C THR A 121 4.70 -7.78 -11.19
N TRP A 122 3.62 -8.35 -11.72
CA TRP A 122 3.34 -9.77 -11.61
C TRP A 122 2.68 -10.31 -12.88
N ARG A 123 2.69 -11.64 -13.03
CA ARG A 123 1.92 -12.32 -14.07
C ARG A 123 1.43 -13.69 -13.60
N GLU A 124 0.39 -14.16 -14.26
CA GLU A 124 0.01 -15.58 -14.25
C GLU A 124 0.56 -16.26 -15.51
N ASN A 125 1.31 -17.33 -15.32
CA ASN A 125 1.83 -18.15 -16.41
C ASN A 125 0.74 -19.09 -16.95
N ALA A 126 0.96 -19.67 -18.13
CA ALA A 126 -0.01 -20.55 -18.79
C ALA A 126 -0.39 -21.81 -17.98
N ASP A 127 0.44 -22.20 -17.01
CA ASP A 127 0.20 -23.31 -16.09
C ASP A 127 -0.56 -22.90 -14.81
N GLY A 128 -1.01 -21.64 -14.72
CA GLY A 128 -1.70 -21.07 -13.57
C GLY A 128 -0.77 -20.64 -12.43
N THR A 129 0.54 -20.82 -12.57
CA THR A 129 1.51 -20.33 -11.57
C THR A 129 1.60 -18.81 -11.61
N LYS A 130 1.67 -18.20 -10.43
CA LYS A 130 1.75 -16.75 -10.27
C LYS A 130 3.17 -16.37 -9.88
N GLU A 131 3.75 -15.43 -10.62
CA GLU A 131 5.09 -14.92 -10.36
C GLU A 131 5.04 -13.41 -10.14
N PHE A 132 5.69 -12.97 -9.06
CA PHE A 132 5.83 -11.57 -8.69
C PHE A 132 7.30 -11.18 -8.80
N PHE A 133 7.54 -9.99 -9.30
CA PHE A 133 8.86 -9.44 -9.56
C PHE A 133 8.97 -8.07 -8.90
N LEU A 134 10.07 -7.85 -8.18
CA LEU A 134 10.36 -6.58 -7.52
C LEU A 134 11.77 -6.15 -7.89
N TYR A 135 11.87 -5.05 -8.62
CA TYR A 135 13.13 -4.42 -9.00
C TYR A 135 13.46 -3.34 -7.98
N PHE A 136 14.74 -3.06 -7.79
CA PHE A 136 15.17 -2.01 -6.85
C PHE A 136 16.52 -1.44 -7.27
N SER A 137 16.77 -0.21 -6.88
CA SER A 137 18.05 0.47 -7.02
C SER A 137 19.01 0.04 -5.91
N ASN A 138 20.16 -0.47 -6.30
CA ASN A 138 21.29 -0.68 -5.40
C ASN A 138 22.16 0.58 -5.41
N SER A 139 21.70 1.57 -4.63
CA SER A 139 22.16 2.96 -4.68
C SER A 139 22.05 3.51 -6.12
N GLY A 140 22.92 4.45 -6.53
CA GLY A 140 22.99 4.95 -7.90
C GLY A 140 23.73 4.04 -8.91
N GLY A 141 24.13 2.82 -8.53
CA GLY A 141 25.13 2.05 -9.28
C GLY A 141 24.60 0.87 -10.10
N SER A 142 23.43 0.33 -9.76
CA SER A 142 22.88 -0.86 -10.41
C SER A 142 21.43 -1.11 -10.03
N VAL A 143 20.73 -1.93 -10.82
CA VAL A 143 19.36 -2.40 -10.57
C VAL A 143 19.37 -3.88 -10.22
N GLY A 144 18.71 -4.24 -9.12
CA GLY A 144 18.44 -5.61 -8.69
C GLY A 144 17.06 -6.13 -9.09
N VAL A 145 16.84 -7.43 -8.93
CA VAL A 145 15.52 -8.07 -9.10
C VAL A 145 15.33 -9.16 -8.05
N LEU A 146 14.13 -9.22 -7.48
CA LEU A 146 13.66 -10.28 -6.59
C LEU A 146 12.47 -11.00 -7.23
N LYS A 147 12.26 -12.27 -6.87
CA LYS A 147 11.11 -13.08 -7.28
C LYS A 147 10.35 -13.64 -6.09
N ALA A 148 9.03 -13.76 -6.23
CA ALA A 148 8.14 -14.40 -5.29
C ALA A 148 6.95 -15.07 -5.98
N SER A 149 6.17 -15.85 -5.23
CA SER A 149 4.90 -16.46 -5.68
C SER A 149 3.67 -15.79 -5.04
N SER A 150 3.86 -14.67 -4.35
CA SER A 150 2.83 -13.85 -3.70
C SER A 150 3.35 -12.41 -3.62
N PRO A 151 2.46 -11.40 -3.59
CA PRO A 151 2.88 -10.00 -3.43
C PRO A 151 3.60 -9.76 -2.09
N LEU A 152 3.45 -10.65 -1.12
CA LEU A 152 4.10 -10.56 0.19
C LEU A 152 5.35 -11.46 0.31
N GLY A 153 5.76 -12.14 -0.76
CA GLY A 153 6.89 -13.06 -0.71
C GLY A 153 6.51 -14.50 -0.30
N PRO A 154 7.44 -15.27 0.29
CA PRO A 154 8.81 -14.89 0.59
C PRO A 154 9.60 -14.57 -0.68
N TRP A 155 10.33 -13.45 -0.64
CA TRP A 155 11.14 -12.97 -1.75
C TRP A 155 12.50 -13.68 -1.80
N LYS A 156 13.00 -13.90 -3.01
CA LYS A 156 14.32 -14.48 -3.25
C LYS A 156 15.04 -13.69 -4.34
N SER A 157 16.35 -13.52 -4.19
CA SER A 157 17.21 -13.06 -5.29
C SER A 157 17.48 -14.24 -6.23
N PRO A 158 17.01 -14.21 -7.50
CA PRO A 158 17.31 -15.26 -8.47
C PRO A 158 18.74 -15.15 -9.02
N LEU A 159 19.45 -14.04 -8.73
CA LEU A 159 20.79 -13.75 -9.23
C LEU A 159 21.79 -13.62 -8.07
N SER A 160 23.07 -13.83 -8.36
CA SER A 160 24.20 -13.59 -7.44
C SER A 160 24.87 -12.22 -7.64
N LYS A 161 24.30 -11.36 -8.49
CA LYS A 161 24.74 -10.01 -8.80
C LYS A 161 23.53 -9.17 -9.28
N PRO A 162 23.66 -7.83 -9.39
CA PRO A 162 22.64 -6.99 -9.99
C PRO A 162 22.23 -7.44 -11.41
N LEU A 163 20.99 -7.15 -11.78
CA LEU A 163 20.44 -7.42 -13.11
C LEU A 163 21.05 -6.48 -14.15
N ILE A 164 21.16 -5.19 -13.80
CA ILE A 164 21.67 -4.12 -14.68
C ILE A 164 22.76 -3.37 -13.91
N ASP A 165 23.88 -3.14 -14.57
CA ASP A 165 25.00 -2.31 -14.07
C ASP A 165 25.59 -1.49 -15.22
N GLY A 166 26.61 -0.68 -14.92
CA GLY A 166 27.27 0.17 -15.92
C GLY A 166 27.90 -0.59 -17.10
N ASP A 167 28.18 -1.89 -16.98
CA ASP A 167 28.76 -2.70 -18.05
C ASP A 167 27.72 -3.45 -18.89
N THR A 168 26.45 -3.34 -18.51
CA THR A 168 25.34 -3.90 -19.28
C THR A 168 25.25 -3.21 -20.66
N PRO A 169 25.13 -3.97 -21.77
CA PRO A 169 25.10 -3.39 -23.11
C PRO A 169 24.05 -2.29 -23.27
N GLY A 170 24.47 -1.12 -23.78
CA GLY A 170 23.60 0.04 -24.00
C GLY A 170 23.44 0.99 -22.80
N VAL A 171 23.95 0.63 -21.61
CA VAL A 171 23.83 1.50 -20.42
C VAL A 171 24.72 2.73 -20.53
N LYS A 172 26.01 2.58 -20.83
CA LYS A 172 26.92 3.74 -20.99
C LYS A 172 26.39 4.70 -22.07
N PRO A 173 26.47 6.03 -21.87
CA PRO A 173 27.12 6.75 -20.76
C PRO A 173 26.21 7.15 -19.58
N CYS A 174 25.16 6.39 -19.25
CA CYS A 174 24.27 6.70 -18.12
C CYS A 174 25.04 6.91 -16.79
N SER A 175 24.79 8.04 -16.12
CA SER A 175 25.49 8.42 -14.88
C SER A 175 25.02 7.65 -13.65
N TRP A 176 23.72 7.61 -13.38
CA TRP A 176 23.13 6.81 -12.29
C TRP A 176 22.29 5.69 -12.86
N VAL A 177 22.60 4.44 -12.51
CA VAL A 177 21.87 3.25 -12.95
C VAL A 177 20.91 2.86 -11.82
N PHE A 178 19.80 3.59 -11.73
CA PHE A 178 18.84 3.50 -10.64
C PHE A 178 17.41 3.75 -11.11
N ASP A 179 16.49 3.85 -10.16
CA ASP A 179 15.06 4.11 -10.28
C ASP A 179 14.44 3.28 -11.40
N PRO A 180 14.40 1.94 -11.26
CA PRO A 180 13.80 1.09 -12.26
C PRO A 180 12.29 1.30 -12.31
N GLY A 181 11.72 1.29 -13.52
CA GLY A 181 10.29 1.23 -13.79
C GLY A 181 9.98 0.03 -14.66
N VAL A 182 9.13 -0.90 -14.21
CA VAL A 182 8.84 -2.15 -14.93
C VAL A 182 7.39 -2.25 -15.38
N VAL A 183 7.16 -2.81 -16.56
CA VAL A 183 5.82 -3.21 -17.01
C VAL A 183 5.86 -4.52 -17.79
N ILE A 184 4.77 -5.27 -17.77
CA ILE A 184 4.53 -6.39 -18.68
C ILE A 184 3.47 -5.96 -19.69
N ASP A 185 3.77 -6.08 -20.98
CA ASP A 185 2.83 -5.74 -22.05
C ASP A 185 1.74 -6.80 -22.25
N ALA A 186 0.77 -6.48 -23.11
CA ALA A 186 -0.35 -7.37 -23.41
C ALA A 186 0.05 -8.71 -24.08
N ASN A 187 1.28 -8.79 -24.62
CA ASN A 187 1.83 -10.02 -25.19
C ASN A 187 2.64 -10.83 -24.15
N GLY A 188 2.69 -10.37 -22.90
CA GLY A 188 3.47 -10.99 -21.83
C GLY A 188 4.97 -10.64 -21.84
N THR A 189 5.39 -9.69 -22.68
CA THR A 189 6.80 -9.25 -22.73
C THR A 189 7.06 -8.24 -21.63
N GLY A 190 8.15 -8.43 -20.89
CA GLY A 190 8.59 -7.48 -19.87
C GLY A 190 9.45 -6.37 -20.43
N TRP A 191 9.31 -5.18 -19.87
CA TRP A 191 10.06 -3.98 -20.22
C TRP A 191 10.52 -3.27 -18.95
N ILE A 192 11.74 -2.72 -18.97
CA ILE A 192 12.30 -1.99 -17.83
C ILE A 192 12.94 -0.68 -18.30
N ALA A 193 12.50 0.44 -17.72
CA ALA A 193 13.15 1.73 -17.83
C ALA A 193 13.99 2.00 -16.57
N PHE A 194 15.05 2.80 -16.69
CA PHE A 194 15.92 3.17 -15.58
C PHE A 194 16.85 4.31 -16.00
N GLY A 195 17.56 4.86 -15.03
CA GLY A 195 18.65 5.81 -15.27
C GLY A 195 18.40 7.16 -14.62
N GLY A 196 19.44 7.98 -14.54
CA GLY A 196 19.29 9.34 -14.05
C GLY A 196 20.57 10.10 -13.75
N GLY A 197 20.36 11.23 -13.06
CA GLY A 197 21.36 12.18 -12.65
C GLY A 197 21.61 13.32 -13.64
N ASP A 198 22.62 14.12 -13.29
CA ASP A 198 23.06 15.25 -14.10
C ASP A 198 23.47 14.83 -15.51
N PRO A 199 23.41 15.75 -16.49
CA PRO A 199 23.76 15.44 -17.88
C PRO A 199 25.09 14.71 -17.99
N ASN A 200 25.09 13.59 -18.71
CA ASN A 200 26.33 12.88 -18.97
C ASN A 200 27.17 13.61 -20.02
N SER A 201 28.32 13.02 -20.37
CA SER A 201 29.27 13.61 -21.32
C SER A 201 28.73 13.85 -22.74
N GLN A 202 27.57 13.29 -23.09
CA GLN A 202 26.91 13.45 -24.38
C GLN A 202 25.61 14.26 -24.29
N GLY A 203 25.17 14.60 -23.07
CA GLY A 203 23.91 15.30 -22.81
C GLY A 203 24.09 16.78 -22.50
N ASN A 204 22.96 17.46 -22.34
CA ASN A 204 22.86 18.83 -21.80
C ASN A 204 21.64 18.92 -20.86
N ALA A 205 21.34 20.10 -20.31
CA ALA A 205 20.21 20.25 -19.40
C ALA A 205 18.88 19.80 -20.02
N LEU A 206 18.62 20.17 -21.28
CA LEU A 206 17.39 19.80 -21.99
C LEU A 206 17.31 18.32 -22.33
N LEU A 207 18.40 17.67 -22.76
CA LEU A 207 18.47 16.24 -23.03
C LEU A 207 19.67 15.65 -22.29
N PRO A 208 19.51 15.24 -21.01
CA PRO A 208 20.62 14.79 -20.17
C PRO A 208 21.29 13.48 -20.62
N GLY A 209 20.58 12.68 -21.42
CA GLY A 209 21.12 11.46 -22.04
C GLY A 209 21.24 10.26 -21.10
N ASN A 210 20.69 10.32 -19.88
CA ASN A 210 20.81 9.25 -18.87
C ASN A 210 19.70 8.21 -18.92
N CYS A 211 18.51 8.56 -19.41
CA CYS A 211 17.37 7.65 -19.42
C CYS A 211 17.60 6.44 -20.35
N ARG A 212 17.26 5.24 -19.89
CA ARG A 212 17.35 3.99 -20.63
C ARG A 212 16.06 3.19 -20.56
N ILE A 213 15.84 2.37 -21.59
CA ILE A 213 14.83 1.32 -21.60
C ILE A 213 15.41 0.04 -22.21
N ALA A 214 14.98 -1.12 -21.72
CA ALA A 214 15.39 -2.42 -22.23
C ALA A 214 14.23 -3.41 -22.22
N LYS A 215 14.28 -4.36 -23.15
CA LYS A 215 13.42 -5.54 -23.15
C LYS A 215 13.94 -6.58 -22.15
N LEU A 216 13.04 -7.26 -21.45
CA LEU A 216 13.35 -8.38 -20.58
C LEU A 216 13.10 -9.71 -21.31
N LYS A 217 13.89 -10.74 -20.98
CA LYS A 217 13.57 -12.13 -21.33
C LYS A 217 12.35 -12.60 -20.55
N ASP A 218 11.72 -13.67 -21.02
CA ASP A 218 10.57 -14.31 -20.36
C ASP A 218 10.82 -14.64 -18.88
N SER A 219 12.07 -14.86 -18.46
CA SER A 219 12.39 -15.11 -17.04
C SER A 219 12.17 -13.90 -16.13
N MET A 220 12.07 -12.69 -16.71
CA MET A 220 12.05 -11.36 -16.07
C MET A 220 13.32 -11.05 -15.25
N THR A 221 14.38 -11.85 -15.42
CA THR A 221 15.64 -11.77 -14.64
C THR A 221 16.87 -11.66 -15.53
N ALA A 222 16.69 -11.25 -16.77
CA ALA A 222 17.75 -10.98 -17.74
C ALA A 222 17.21 -10.05 -18.82
N LEU A 223 18.09 -9.20 -19.39
CA LEU A 223 17.73 -8.40 -20.57
C LEU A 223 17.72 -9.28 -21.83
N ASP A 224 16.82 -8.95 -22.76
CA ASP A 224 16.74 -9.50 -24.12
C ASP A 224 17.28 -8.46 -25.11
N GLY A 225 18.62 -8.40 -25.21
CA GLY A 225 19.33 -7.41 -26.04
C GLY A 225 19.97 -6.29 -25.22
N SER A 226 20.24 -5.17 -25.89
CA SER A 226 20.87 -3.97 -25.30
C SER A 226 19.82 -2.97 -24.84
N ALA A 227 20.14 -2.20 -23.81
CA ALA A 227 19.37 -1.00 -23.47
C ALA A 227 19.48 0.07 -24.56
N VAL A 228 18.46 0.90 -24.70
CA VAL A 228 18.44 2.05 -25.61
C VAL A 228 18.14 3.33 -24.84
N SER A 229 18.56 4.49 -25.36
CA SER A 229 18.28 5.79 -24.73
C SER A 229 16.88 6.30 -25.04
N LEU A 230 16.22 6.90 -24.05
CA LEU A 230 14.97 7.64 -24.25
C LEU A 230 15.25 9.15 -24.36
N PRO A 231 14.60 9.88 -25.28
CA PRO A 231 14.79 11.33 -25.44
C PRO A 231 13.89 12.13 -24.49
N ALA A 232 13.92 11.79 -23.20
CA ALA A 232 13.10 12.42 -22.16
C ALA A 232 13.66 13.81 -21.79
N PRO A 233 12.94 14.91 -22.10
CA PRO A 233 13.48 16.24 -21.86
C PRO A 233 13.58 16.57 -20.36
N TYR A 234 14.70 17.17 -19.97
CA TYR A 234 15.09 17.46 -18.58
C TYR A 234 15.07 16.24 -17.66
N HIS A 235 15.18 15.01 -18.17
CA HIS A 235 15.13 13.81 -17.34
C HIS A 235 16.14 13.84 -16.18
N PHE A 236 15.67 13.54 -14.96
CA PHE A 236 16.53 13.41 -13.78
C PHE A 236 16.46 12.02 -13.16
N GLU A 237 15.27 11.52 -12.79
CA GLU A 237 15.09 10.27 -12.05
C GLU A 237 13.64 9.75 -12.10
N ALA A 238 13.28 8.80 -11.23
CA ALA A 238 11.92 8.28 -11.03
C ALA A 238 11.26 7.71 -12.30
N SER A 239 11.97 6.83 -13.00
CA SER A 239 11.43 6.15 -14.19
C SER A 239 10.32 5.19 -13.81
N GLU A 240 9.16 5.31 -14.45
CA GLU A 240 8.07 4.32 -14.37
C GLU A 240 7.47 4.03 -15.74
N LEU A 241 6.92 2.82 -15.89
CA LEU A 241 6.28 2.36 -17.10
C LEU A 241 4.86 1.86 -16.84
N ASN A 242 3.93 2.28 -17.69
CA ASN A 242 2.57 1.74 -17.74
C ASN A 242 2.19 1.36 -19.17
N MET A 243 1.21 0.48 -19.30
CA MET A 243 0.52 0.23 -20.57
C MET A 243 -0.85 0.87 -20.57
N MET A 244 -1.19 1.59 -21.63
CA MET A 244 -2.51 2.21 -21.82
C MET A 244 -2.96 2.05 -23.27
N ASP A 245 -4.03 1.29 -23.48
CA ASP A 245 -4.59 1.00 -24.82
C ASP A 245 -3.51 0.57 -25.85
N GLY A 246 -2.66 -0.37 -25.44
CA GLY A 246 -1.59 -0.94 -26.27
C GLY A 246 -0.35 -0.05 -26.45
N LYS A 247 -0.32 1.16 -25.89
CA LYS A 247 0.84 2.05 -25.91
C LYS A 247 1.67 1.94 -24.64
N TYR A 248 2.96 2.20 -24.78
CA TYR A 248 3.89 2.39 -23.66
C TYR A 248 3.79 3.82 -23.16
N VAL A 249 3.55 4.00 -21.87
CA VAL A 249 3.53 5.28 -21.19
C VAL A 249 4.69 5.31 -20.21
N TYR A 250 5.65 6.19 -20.46
CA TYR A 250 6.83 6.37 -19.63
C TYR A 250 6.70 7.65 -18.82
N THR A 251 6.81 7.58 -17.50
CA THR A 251 6.80 8.76 -16.63
C THR A 251 8.15 8.96 -15.95
N TYR A 252 8.51 10.20 -15.67
CA TYR A 252 9.80 10.54 -15.06
C TYR A 252 9.78 11.90 -14.35
N CYS A 253 10.72 12.07 -13.42
CA CYS A 253 10.96 13.34 -12.73
C CYS A 253 11.95 14.21 -13.53
N THR A 254 11.62 15.49 -13.69
CA THR A 254 12.48 16.46 -14.36
C THR A 254 13.54 17.05 -13.43
N SER A 255 14.64 17.54 -14.00
CA SER A 255 15.75 18.13 -13.25
C SER A 255 15.39 19.48 -12.64
N TRP A 256 16.27 19.94 -11.77
CA TRP A 256 16.25 21.26 -11.13
C TRP A 256 16.76 22.40 -12.03
N SER A 257 17.22 22.09 -13.26
CA SER A 257 17.79 23.09 -14.17
C SER A 257 16.76 24.14 -14.63
N GLY A 258 17.22 25.31 -15.08
CA GLY A 258 16.34 26.28 -15.74
C GLY A 258 15.67 25.72 -17.01
N ARG A 259 14.60 26.38 -17.48
CA ARG A 259 13.84 25.98 -18.69
C ARG A 259 14.09 26.90 -19.89
N ASP A 260 15.21 27.61 -19.87
CA ASP A 260 15.53 28.69 -20.82
C ASP A 260 15.70 28.18 -22.26
N ASP A 261 16.03 26.90 -22.42
CA ASP A 261 16.26 26.21 -23.70
C ASP A 261 15.05 25.39 -24.19
N TRP A 262 13.89 25.46 -23.54
CA TRP A 262 12.70 24.68 -23.92
C TRP A 262 12.24 24.90 -25.37
N ASN A 263 12.43 26.11 -25.89
CA ASN A 263 12.10 26.45 -27.28
C ASN A 263 12.88 25.61 -28.32
N GLN A 264 13.97 24.96 -27.92
CA GLN A 264 14.74 24.06 -28.78
C GLN A 264 14.07 22.69 -28.91
N TYR A 265 13.36 22.24 -27.86
CA TYR A 265 12.58 21.00 -27.85
C TYR A 265 11.28 21.17 -28.60
N ASP A 266 10.46 22.15 -28.18
CA ASP A 266 9.17 22.41 -28.79
C ASP A 266 9.16 23.74 -29.55
N LYS A 267 9.68 23.68 -30.77
CA LYS A 267 9.77 24.83 -31.69
C LYS A 267 8.42 25.38 -32.12
N ARG A 268 7.34 24.59 -31.99
CA ARG A 268 5.98 24.98 -32.42
C ARG A 268 5.13 25.49 -31.26
N GLY A 269 5.59 25.33 -30.01
CA GLY A 269 4.90 25.80 -28.81
C GLY A 269 3.61 25.04 -28.52
N ASN A 270 3.55 23.76 -28.90
CA ASN A 270 2.41 22.88 -28.64
C ASN A 270 2.30 22.45 -27.16
N ASN A 271 3.41 22.50 -26.43
CA ASN A 271 3.60 22.06 -25.06
C ASN A 271 4.25 23.18 -24.22
N SER A 272 3.72 23.39 -23.01
CA SER A 272 4.38 24.25 -22.02
C SER A 272 5.64 23.56 -21.48
N ALA A 273 6.66 24.37 -21.14
CA ALA A 273 7.81 23.87 -20.41
C ALA A 273 7.35 23.29 -19.06
N PRO A 274 7.84 22.11 -18.66
CA PRO A 274 7.54 21.58 -17.33
C PRO A 274 8.23 22.41 -16.25
N SER A 275 7.67 22.47 -15.04
CA SER A 275 8.34 23.08 -13.90
C SER A 275 9.54 22.23 -13.45
N THR A 276 10.41 22.78 -12.60
CA THR A 276 11.54 22.04 -11.99
C THR A 276 11.05 20.94 -11.05
N CYS A 277 11.72 19.79 -11.05
CA CYS A 277 11.39 18.64 -10.18
C CYS A 277 9.89 18.28 -10.18
N SER A 278 9.33 18.25 -11.39
CA SER A 278 7.95 17.84 -11.69
C SER A 278 7.93 16.51 -12.41
N MET A 279 6.81 15.79 -12.34
CA MET A 279 6.61 14.57 -13.10
C MET A 279 6.00 14.86 -14.47
N CYS A 280 6.62 14.26 -15.47
CA CYS A 280 6.24 14.35 -16.88
C CYS A 280 6.05 12.95 -17.46
N TYR A 281 5.49 12.88 -18.67
CA TYR A 281 5.34 11.60 -19.36
C TYR A 281 5.53 11.69 -20.87
N MET A 282 5.86 10.54 -21.45
CA MET A 282 5.99 10.29 -22.88
C MET A 282 5.20 9.05 -23.27
N VAL A 283 4.82 8.96 -24.55
CA VAL A 283 4.06 7.83 -25.10
C VAL A 283 4.75 7.27 -26.34
N SER A 284 4.72 5.96 -26.53
CA SER A 284 5.33 5.28 -27.68
C SER A 284 4.55 4.02 -28.10
N ASP A 285 4.67 3.68 -29.38
CA ASP A 285 4.28 2.39 -29.98
C ASP A 285 5.40 1.35 -30.00
N ASP A 286 6.65 1.80 -30.05
CA ASP A 286 7.85 0.99 -30.24
C ASP A 286 8.91 1.43 -29.23
N PRO A 287 8.95 0.80 -28.05
CA PRO A 287 9.72 1.31 -26.91
C PRO A 287 11.22 1.33 -27.18
N LEU A 288 11.72 0.51 -28.12
CA LEU A 288 13.14 0.46 -28.48
C LEU A 288 13.53 1.48 -29.57
N ASN A 289 12.55 2.06 -30.26
CA ASN A 289 12.79 3.13 -31.22
C ASN A 289 12.72 4.48 -30.51
N SER A 290 13.88 5.12 -30.29
CA SER A 290 13.95 6.43 -29.62
C SER A 290 13.08 7.50 -30.26
N ASP A 291 12.90 7.45 -31.58
CA ASP A 291 12.16 8.48 -32.34
C ASP A 291 10.64 8.31 -32.25
N SER A 292 10.16 7.19 -31.69
CA SER A 292 8.73 6.92 -31.49
C SER A 292 8.15 7.58 -30.24
N TRP A 293 9.00 8.08 -29.34
CA TRP A 293 8.59 8.63 -28.06
C TRP A 293 8.14 10.08 -28.18
N GLU A 294 6.88 10.32 -27.84
CA GLU A 294 6.25 11.65 -27.86
C GLU A 294 6.04 12.17 -26.45
N TYR A 295 6.60 13.33 -26.11
CA TYR A 295 6.35 14.01 -24.84
C TYR A 295 4.92 14.56 -24.74
N ARG A 296 4.27 14.33 -23.60
CA ARG A 296 2.85 14.64 -23.36
C ARG A 296 2.59 15.64 -22.21
N GLY A 297 3.65 16.21 -21.63
CA GLY A 297 3.52 17.28 -20.65
C GLY A 297 3.73 16.85 -19.20
N GLU A 298 3.71 17.86 -18.34
CA GLU A 298 3.69 17.73 -16.89
C GLU A 298 2.30 17.34 -16.40
N TYR A 299 2.23 16.36 -15.49
CA TYR A 299 0.99 15.95 -14.84
C TYR A 299 0.99 16.16 -13.32
N VAL A 300 2.14 16.32 -12.66
CA VAL A 300 2.18 16.77 -11.27
C VAL A 300 3.42 17.60 -10.97
N ALA A 301 3.23 18.75 -10.33
CA ALA A 301 4.30 19.64 -9.89
C ALA A 301 5.06 19.06 -8.68
N ASN A 302 6.14 19.72 -8.26
CA ASN A 302 6.88 19.35 -7.05
C ASN A 302 5.97 19.39 -5.80
N PRO A 303 6.15 18.49 -4.81
CA PRO A 303 5.40 18.54 -3.54
C PRO A 303 5.36 19.91 -2.87
N GLY A 304 6.44 20.69 -2.99
CA GLY A 304 6.53 22.06 -2.46
C GLY A 304 5.49 23.04 -3.03
N SER A 305 4.99 22.78 -4.24
CA SER A 305 3.94 23.59 -4.88
C SER A 305 2.55 23.39 -4.26
N PHE A 306 2.39 22.34 -3.44
CA PHE A 306 1.13 21.98 -2.78
C PHE A 306 1.16 22.24 -1.26
N GLY A 307 2.16 22.97 -0.77
CA GLY A 307 2.31 23.31 0.66
C GLY A 307 3.00 22.24 1.50
N PHE A 308 3.54 21.19 0.87
CA PHE A 308 4.47 20.26 1.52
C PHE A 308 5.90 20.81 1.47
N GLY A 309 6.86 20.09 2.04
CA GLY A 309 8.27 20.48 1.90
C GLY A 309 8.70 20.41 0.43
N TRP A 310 9.77 21.15 0.09
CA TRP A 310 10.46 20.96 -1.18
C TRP A 310 11.39 19.76 -1.07
N GLY A 311 11.32 18.85 -2.03
CA GLY A 311 12.10 17.62 -2.07
C GLY A 311 12.16 17.05 -3.47
N ASN A 312 12.70 15.84 -3.63
CA ASN A 312 12.57 15.13 -4.89
C ASN A 312 11.09 14.75 -5.17
N ASN A 313 10.84 14.23 -6.37
CA ASN A 313 9.50 13.85 -6.81
C ASN A 313 9.57 12.45 -7.41
N HIS A 314 8.68 11.57 -6.97
CA HIS A 314 8.61 10.18 -7.40
C HIS A 314 7.17 9.70 -7.27
N THR A 315 6.67 9.02 -8.31
CA THR A 315 5.26 8.65 -8.40
C THR A 315 5.05 7.33 -9.11
N HIS A 316 3.96 6.64 -8.81
CA HIS A 316 3.50 5.45 -9.53
C HIS A 316 2.00 5.56 -9.82
N LEU A 317 1.63 5.30 -11.07
CA LEU A 317 0.24 5.28 -11.51
C LEU A 317 -0.26 3.83 -11.53
N GLU A 318 -1.35 3.55 -10.81
CA GLU A 318 -1.93 2.21 -10.75
C GLU A 318 -3.44 2.26 -10.99
N LYS A 319 -3.95 1.32 -11.80
CA LYS A 319 -5.39 1.12 -11.97
C LYS A 319 -5.89 0.14 -10.92
N PHE A 320 -6.93 0.50 -10.17
CA PHE A 320 -7.56 -0.39 -9.20
C PHE A 320 -9.09 -0.31 -9.30
N GLY A 321 -9.71 -1.42 -9.72
CA GLY A 321 -11.10 -1.42 -10.17
C GLY A 321 -11.27 -0.54 -11.41
N ASP A 322 -12.27 0.33 -11.41
CA ASP A 322 -12.55 1.26 -12.49
C ASP A 322 -11.84 2.63 -12.32
N HIS A 323 -10.98 2.75 -11.32
CA HIS A 323 -10.32 3.99 -10.93
C HIS A 323 -8.81 3.94 -11.18
N TYR A 324 -8.21 5.11 -11.39
CA TYR A 324 -6.77 5.29 -11.45
C TYR A 324 -6.30 6.10 -10.25
N TYR A 325 -5.18 5.68 -9.66
CA TYR A 325 -4.58 6.32 -8.50
C TYR A 325 -3.14 6.68 -8.80
N LEU A 326 -2.75 7.91 -8.41
CA LEU A 326 -1.36 8.31 -8.42
C LEU A 326 -0.82 8.22 -6.99
N PHE A 327 0.06 7.28 -6.75
CA PHE A 327 0.90 7.25 -5.57
C PHE A 327 2.07 8.20 -5.75
N TYR A 328 2.42 8.92 -4.70
CA TYR A 328 3.54 9.86 -4.71
C TYR A 328 4.16 9.93 -3.32
N HIS A 329 5.38 10.46 -3.21
CA HIS A 329 5.95 10.79 -1.90
C HIS A 329 5.86 12.29 -1.58
N SER A 330 5.90 12.63 -0.31
CA SER A 330 6.04 14.00 0.20
C SER A 330 6.54 13.99 1.65
N MET A 331 6.82 15.14 2.25
CA MET A 331 7.29 15.23 3.64
C MET A 331 6.14 15.40 4.66
N MET A 332 4.93 14.91 4.35
CA MET A 332 3.74 15.10 5.20
C MET A 332 3.92 14.62 6.64
N LEU A 333 4.44 13.40 6.83
CA LEU A 333 4.60 12.84 8.18
C LEU A 333 5.74 13.56 8.92
N GLU A 334 6.81 13.93 8.22
CA GLU A 334 7.94 14.66 8.82
C GLU A 334 7.47 16.01 9.37
N GLN A 335 6.72 16.76 8.57
CA GLN A 335 6.11 18.03 9.00
C GLN A 335 5.20 17.85 10.21
N ALA A 336 4.44 16.76 10.28
CA ALA A 336 3.54 16.47 11.40
C ALA A 336 4.30 16.05 12.67
N MET A 337 5.39 15.27 12.52
CA MET A 337 6.20 14.79 13.63
C MET A 337 7.10 15.90 14.20
N ASN A 338 7.59 16.81 13.35
CA ASN A 338 8.39 17.97 13.73
C ASN A 338 9.57 17.62 14.68
N THR A 339 10.28 16.55 14.38
CA THR A 339 11.39 16.03 15.21
C THR A 339 12.72 16.76 14.99
N GLY A 340 12.77 17.70 14.03
CA GLY A 340 14.02 18.30 13.55
C GLY A 340 14.79 17.43 12.56
N ALA A 341 14.21 16.30 12.15
CA ALA A 341 14.70 15.50 11.03
C ALA A 341 14.29 16.13 9.69
N SER A 342 15.06 15.90 8.62
CA SER A 342 14.79 16.45 7.29
C SER A 342 14.98 15.44 6.17
N GLY A 343 14.17 15.53 5.12
CA GLY A 343 14.23 14.65 3.94
C GLY A 343 13.57 13.26 4.12
N PHE A 344 12.83 13.04 5.20
CA PHE A 344 12.06 11.81 5.43
C PHE A 344 10.69 11.91 4.78
N ARG A 345 10.43 10.98 3.88
CA ARG A 345 9.26 11.04 3.00
C ARG A 345 8.17 10.07 3.46
N SER A 346 6.97 10.30 2.95
CA SER A 346 5.78 9.50 3.21
C SER A 346 4.97 9.38 1.94
N ILE A 347 4.49 8.17 1.65
CA ILE A 347 3.65 7.91 0.50
C ILE A 347 2.25 8.48 0.75
N GLY A 348 1.76 9.30 -0.18
CA GLY A 348 0.37 9.67 -0.32
C GLY A 348 -0.22 9.07 -1.60
N VAL A 349 -1.54 9.15 -1.73
CA VAL A 349 -2.27 8.71 -2.91
C VAL A 349 -3.45 9.64 -3.15
N ASP A 350 -3.73 9.96 -4.41
CA ASP A 350 -4.94 10.66 -4.82
C ASP A 350 -5.48 9.99 -6.11
N GLU A 351 -6.79 10.06 -6.31
CA GLU A 351 -7.40 9.61 -7.56
C GLU A 351 -7.00 10.54 -8.71
N VAL A 352 -6.74 9.97 -9.88
CA VAL A 352 -6.35 10.70 -11.09
C VAL A 352 -7.20 10.26 -12.27
N THR A 353 -7.61 11.22 -13.10
CA THR A 353 -8.34 10.89 -14.32
C THR A 353 -7.35 10.51 -15.42
N VAL A 354 -7.52 9.29 -15.95
CA VAL A 354 -6.76 8.79 -17.10
C VAL A 354 -7.72 8.47 -18.23
N ASN A 355 -7.45 9.00 -19.41
CA ASN A 355 -8.10 8.56 -20.64
C ASN A 355 -7.16 7.59 -21.36
N GLU A 356 -7.40 6.29 -21.20
CA GLU A 356 -6.55 5.25 -21.77
C GLU A 356 -6.41 5.37 -23.30
N SER A 357 -7.50 5.62 -24.03
CA SER A 357 -7.50 5.69 -25.50
C SER A 357 -6.65 6.82 -26.10
N THR A 358 -6.45 7.89 -25.32
CA THR A 358 -5.61 9.04 -25.71
C THR A 358 -4.33 9.11 -24.89
N GLN A 359 -4.12 8.14 -23.98
CA GLN A 359 -3.04 8.08 -23.00
C GLN A 359 -2.91 9.35 -22.16
N LYS A 360 -3.99 10.13 -22.02
CA LYS A 360 -3.95 11.42 -21.32
C LYS A 360 -4.10 11.23 -19.82
N ILE A 361 -3.09 11.67 -19.07
CA ILE A 361 -3.11 11.77 -17.61
C ILE A 361 -3.51 13.21 -17.24
N SER A 362 -4.53 13.39 -16.40
CA SER A 362 -4.92 14.72 -15.92
C SER A 362 -3.87 15.31 -14.98
N LYS A 363 -3.75 16.64 -14.96
CA LYS A 363 -2.97 17.32 -13.92
C LYS A 363 -3.53 17.01 -12.52
N MET A 364 -2.65 16.70 -11.59
CA MET A 364 -2.98 16.25 -10.23
C MET A 364 -2.47 17.26 -9.19
N THR A 365 -3.15 17.32 -8.04
CA THR A 365 -2.73 18.08 -6.85
C THR A 365 -2.55 17.12 -5.69
N MET A 366 -1.36 17.03 -5.13
CA MET A 366 -1.11 16.20 -3.95
C MET A 366 -1.93 16.76 -2.76
N THR A 367 -2.66 15.90 -2.06
CA THR A 367 -3.51 16.34 -0.95
C THR A 367 -3.24 15.59 0.35
N LYS A 368 -3.70 16.18 1.48
CA LYS A 368 -3.89 15.42 2.72
C LYS A 368 -5.20 14.63 2.74
N GLU A 369 -6.19 15.01 1.92
CA GLU A 369 -7.51 14.36 1.95
C GLU A 369 -7.44 12.91 1.50
N GLY A 370 -6.66 12.62 0.46
CA GLY A 370 -6.61 11.31 -0.20
C GLY A 370 -7.88 11.01 -1.00
N PRO A 371 -7.98 9.81 -1.61
CA PRO A 371 -9.13 9.42 -2.40
C PRO A 371 -10.36 9.12 -1.52
N ASP A 372 -11.54 9.16 -2.15
CA ASP A 372 -12.73 8.56 -1.56
C ASP A 372 -12.58 7.03 -1.49
N PRO A 373 -13.16 6.38 -0.47
CA PRO A 373 -13.09 4.93 -0.35
C PRO A 373 -13.90 4.24 -1.43
N ILE A 374 -13.36 3.18 -2.03
CA ILE A 374 -14.07 2.40 -3.06
C ILE A 374 -15.09 1.40 -2.48
N LYS A 375 -14.96 1.09 -1.18
CA LYS A 375 -15.92 0.27 -0.42
C LYS A 375 -15.81 0.58 1.07
N TYR A 376 -16.77 0.07 1.85
CA TYR A 376 -16.73 0.14 3.31
C TYR A 376 -16.12 -1.14 3.90
N MET A 377 -15.42 -1.01 5.02
CA MET A 377 -14.83 -2.13 5.72
C MET A 377 -15.92 -2.96 6.39
N ASN A 378 -15.86 -4.28 6.20
CA ASN A 378 -16.72 -5.23 6.88
C ASN A 378 -16.11 -5.61 8.25
N PRO A 379 -16.73 -5.21 9.39
CA PRO A 379 -16.23 -5.53 10.73
C PRO A 379 -16.44 -6.99 11.14
N TYR A 380 -17.25 -7.73 10.39
CA TYR A 380 -17.61 -9.13 10.68
C TYR A 380 -16.64 -10.14 10.06
N GLN A 381 -15.64 -9.67 9.33
CA GLN A 381 -14.48 -10.48 8.95
C GLN A 381 -13.37 -10.27 9.96
N TRP A 382 -12.48 -11.25 10.07
CA TRP A 382 -11.25 -11.07 10.83
C TRP A 382 -10.38 -10.00 10.19
N GLN A 383 -10.00 -9.01 10.98
CA GLN A 383 -9.16 -7.90 10.57
C GLN A 383 -7.86 -7.90 11.36
N GLN A 384 -6.77 -7.56 10.68
CA GLN A 384 -5.44 -7.41 11.28
C GLN A 384 -5.36 -6.10 12.08
N ALA A 385 -4.69 -6.10 13.23
CA ALA A 385 -4.50 -4.93 14.09
C ALA A 385 -3.70 -3.80 13.43
N GLU A 386 -2.76 -4.20 12.57
CA GLU A 386 -1.92 -3.36 11.72
C GLU A 386 -2.66 -2.84 10.47
N THR A 387 -3.96 -3.12 10.35
CA THR A 387 -4.86 -2.42 9.42
C THR A 387 -5.44 -1.18 10.10
N MET A 388 -5.05 0.00 9.60
CA MET A 388 -5.48 1.26 10.20
C MET A 388 -5.54 2.39 9.16
N SER A 389 -6.38 3.37 9.42
CA SER A 389 -6.36 4.64 8.68
C SER A 389 -5.46 5.66 9.36
N THR A 390 -5.51 5.75 10.70
CA THR A 390 -4.53 6.48 11.50
C THR A 390 -4.35 5.85 12.87
N ALA A 391 -3.33 6.27 13.60
CA ALA A 391 -3.03 5.81 14.94
C ALA A 391 -2.18 6.83 15.73
N ALA A 392 -1.99 6.56 17.01
CA ALA A 392 -1.04 7.26 17.87
C ALA A 392 -0.36 6.30 18.84
N GLY A 393 0.93 6.54 19.07
CA GLY A 393 1.74 5.75 20.01
C GLY A 393 2.01 4.31 19.58
N VAL A 394 1.61 3.94 18.36
CA VAL A 394 1.93 2.66 17.76
C VAL A 394 3.44 2.53 17.59
N ASP A 395 3.99 1.52 18.23
CA ASP A 395 5.29 0.96 17.91
C ASP A 395 5.11 -0.44 17.36
N TYR A 396 6.11 -0.93 16.66
CA TYR A 396 6.06 -2.25 16.09
C TYR A 396 7.33 -2.99 16.50
N GLU A 397 7.16 -4.12 17.17
CA GLU A 397 8.28 -4.95 17.60
C GLU A 397 8.77 -5.81 16.42
N ASP A 398 10.05 -5.62 16.07
CA ASP A 398 10.87 -6.57 15.29
C ASP A 398 10.48 -6.78 13.80
N PHE A 399 11.09 -5.99 12.90
CA PHE A 399 10.84 -6.03 11.46
C PHE A 399 11.98 -6.59 10.64
N THR A 400 12.29 -7.86 10.81
CA THR A 400 13.15 -8.52 9.82
C THR A 400 12.40 -9.64 9.14
N ASN A 401 11.96 -9.35 7.91
CA ASN A 401 11.43 -10.27 6.91
C ASN A 401 9.95 -10.61 7.02
N ILE A 402 9.18 -10.22 5.99
CA ILE A 402 7.90 -10.86 5.68
C ILE A 402 8.15 -12.35 5.48
N THR A 403 7.72 -13.17 6.43
CA THR A 403 7.75 -14.63 6.33
C THR A 403 6.32 -15.12 6.21
N ARG A 404 6.07 -16.00 5.24
CA ARG A 404 4.80 -16.70 5.14
C ARG A 404 4.68 -17.63 6.34
N VAL A 405 3.83 -17.32 7.30
CA VAL A 405 3.27 -18.35 8.20
C VAL A 405 2.17 -19.08 7.45
N VAL A 406 2.22 -20.40 7.52
CA VAL A 406 1.22 -21.33 7.02
C VAL A 406 0.12 -21.43 8.07
N ALA A 407 -1.13 -21.22 7.66
CA ALA A 407 -2.37 -21.57 8.36
C ALA A 407 -2.38 -21.28 9.87
N SER A 408 -2.71 -20.05 10.27
CA SER A 408 -3.51 -19.90 11.48
C SER A 408 -4.83 -20.66 11.26
N ASN A 409 -5.36 -21.28 12.32
CA ASN A 409 -6.67 -21.92 12.28
C ASN A 409 -7.83 -20.92 12.07
N LEU A 410 -7.53 -19.63 11.84
CA LEU A 410 -8.45 -18.50 11.80
C LEU A 410 -8.81 -18.05 10.37
N GLY A 411 -8.13 -18.57 9.34
CA GLY A 411 -8.56 -18.45 7.95
C GLY A 411 -8.39 -17.06 7.29
N ASN A 412 -7.59 -16.14 7.86
CA ASN A 412 -7.31 -14.83 7.25
C ASN A 412 -5.81 -14.55 6.99
N ASP A 413 -5.03 -15.57 6.68
CA ASP A 413 -3.57 -15.44 6.53
C ASP A 413 -3.15 -14.78 5.20
N ALA A 414 -2.82 -13.49 5.27
CA ALA A 414 -1.78 -12.92 4.45
C ALA A 414 -0.52 -12.80 5.34
N SER A 415 0.33 -13.84 5.30
CA SER A 415 1.68 -13.93 5.89
C SER A 415 1.83 -13.50 7.36
N GLY A 416 1.97 -14.45 8.29
CA GLY A 416 2.64 -14.23 9.59
C GLY A 416 2.47 -12.82 10.17
N ASN A 417 1.21 -12.48 10.50
CA ASN A 417 0.74 -11.13 10.84
C ASN A 417 1.76 -10.34 11.68
N LEU A 418 1.83 -9.04 11.43
CA LEU A 418 2.49 -8.15 12.37
C LEU A 418 1.62 -8.05 13.63
N GLN A 419 2.27 -7.79 14.75
CA GLN A 419 1.60 -7.44 15.98
C GLN A 419 1.94 -5.98 16.29
N VAL A 420 0.92 -5.24 16.71
CA VAL A 420 1.07 -3.84 17.10
C VAL A 420 1.40 -3.80 18.58
N LYS A 421 2.51 -3.16 18.96
CA LYS A 421 2.85 -2.95 20.36
C LYS A 421 2.14 -1.70 20.86
N MET A 422 1.40 -1.84 21.95
CA MET A 422 0.57 -0.79 22.51
C MET A 422 0.88 -0.58 24.00
N ASN A 423 0.83 0.67 24.43
CA ASN A 423 0.95 1.10 25.82
C ASN A 423 -0.29 1.90 26.22
N THR A 424 -0.37 2.22 27.51
CA THR A 424 -1.44 3.08 28.04
C THR A 424 -1.46 4.43 27.30
N GLY A 425 -2.63 4.77 26.75
CA GLY A 425 -2.84 6.00 25.98
C GLY A 425 -2.76 5.80 24.46
N ASP A 426 -2.20 4.67 23.99
CA ASP A 426 -2.05 4.39 22.57
C ASP A 426 -3.39 3.97 21.95
N TRP A 427 -3.54 4.24 20.65
CA TRP A 427 -4.76 3.89 19.92
C TRP A 427 -4.56 3.73 18.42
N THR A 428 -5.40 2.89 17.81
CA THR A 428 -5.55 2.78 16.35
C THR A 428 -6.97 3.15 15.94
N MET A 429 -7.14 3.55 14.67
CA MET A 429 -8.43 3.98 14.14
C MET A 429 -8.67 3.51 12.71
N LEU A 430 -9.90 3.05 12.48
CA LEU A 430 -10.43 2.66 11.18
C LEU A 430 -11.56 3.58 10.76
N ARG A 431 -11.63 3.87 9.46
CA ARG A 431 -12.68 4.71 8.88
C ARG A 431 -13.64 3.85 8.07
N LYS A 432 -14.90 4.30 8.00
CA LYS A 432 -15.92 3.74 7.11
C LYS A 432 -16.14 2.24 7.34
N VAL A 433 -16.21 1.85 8.61
CA VAL A 433 -16.57 0.49 9.04
C VAL A 433 -18.09 0.38 9.05
N ASP A 434 -18.66 -0.55 8.29
CA ASP A 434 -20.10 -0.69 8.13
C ASP A 434 -20.67 -1.83 8.97
N PHE A 435 -21.40 -1.46 10.03
CA PHE A 435 -22.10 -2.41 10.90
C PHE A 435 -23.52 -2.76 10.41
N GLY A 436 -23.96 -2.22 9.26
CA GLY A 436 -25.31 -2.45 8.74
C GLY A 436 -26.42 -2.05 9.72
N ASP A 437 -27.66 -2.47 9.43
CA ASP A 437 -28.83 -2.11 10.24
C ASP A 437 -29.00 -2.99 11.47
N ASN A 438 -28.50 -4.22 11.40
CA ASN A 438 -28.53 -5.22 12.46
C ASN A 438 -27.60 -4.83 13.62
N GLY A 439 -26.39 -4.42 13.27
CA GLY A 439 -25.35 -4.04 14.19
C GLY A 439 -24.54 -5.20 14.72
N ALA A 440 -23.70 -4.96 15.73
CA ALA A 440 -22.86 -6.00 16.34
C ALA A 440 -23.37 -6.39 17.73
N LYS A 441 -23.31 -7.68 18.08
CA LYS A 441 -23.63 -8.20 19.43
C LYS A 441 -22.41 -8.48 20.28
N SER A 442 -21.28 -8.83 19.66
CA SER A 442 -20.03 -9.14 20.35
C SER A 442 -18.82 -8.61 19.58
N PHE A 443 -17.69 -8.55 20.27
CA PHE A 443 -16.40 -8.19 19.75
C PHE A 443 -15.34 -9.15 20.31
N THR A 444 -14.46 -9.60 19.44
CA THR A 444 -13.33 -10.47 19.75
C THR A 444 -12.03 -9.70 19.55
N LEU A 445 -11.21 -9.65 20.60
CA LEU A 445 -9.84 -9.17 20.57
C LEU A 445 -8.88 -10.36 20.61
N ARG A 446 -7.88 -10.38 19.73
CA ARG A 446 -6.73 -11.27 19.84
C ARG A 446 -5.50 -10.51 20.31
N ALA A 447 -5.02 -10.85 21.51
CA ALA A 447 -3.92 -10.12 22.15
C ALA A 447 -3.07 -11.00 23.07
N LYS A 448 -1.87 -10.51 23.40
CA LYS A 448 -0.94 -11.07 24.38
C LYS A 448 -0.42 -9.97 25.30
N GLY A 449 -0.15 -10.31 26.55
CA GLY A 449 0.26 -9.38 27.62
C GLY A 449 -0.85 -9.21 28.65
N THR A 450 -0.69 -8.21 29.52
CA THR A 450 -1.71 -7.82 30.51
C THR A 450 -2.14 -6.39 30.23
N GLY A 451 -3.44 -6.18 30.06
CA GLY A 451 -3.96 -4.84 29.82
C GLY A 451 -5.48 -4.77 29.67
N THR A 452 -5.95 -3.56 29.39
CA THR A 452 -7.34 -3.23 29.08
C THR A 452 -7.39 -2.38 27.81
N MET A 453 -8.26 -2.78 26.88
CA MET A 453 -8.56 -2.06 25.65
C MET A 453 -10.04 -1.72 25.59
N GLU A 454 -10.36 -0.48 25.24
CA GLU A 454 -11.71 -0.03 24.95
C GLU A 454 -11.96 0.08 23.45
N VAL A 455 -13.15 -0.35 23.03
CA VAL A 455 -13.69 -0.09 21.70
C VAL A 455 -14.55 1.17 21.79
N ARG A 456 -14.18 2.22 21.06
CA ARG A 456 -14.92 3.49 20.99
C ARG A 456 -15.34 3.77 19.54
N LEU A 457 -16.50 4.42 19.35
CA LEU A 457 -17.05 4.69 18.02
C LEU A 457 -17.13 6.19 17.74
N SER A 458 -16.87 6.57 16.49
CA SER A 458 -16.97 7.93 15.92
C SER A 458 -16.01 8.97 16.49
N GLN A 459 -15.64 8.90 17.77
CA GLN A 459 -14.68 9.80 18.40
C GLN A 459 -13.84 9.01 19.42
N LYS A 460 -12.52 9.27 19.46
CA LYS A 460 -11.61 8.59 20.40
C LYS A 460 -11.89 8.85 21.88
N TRP A 461 -12.65 9.89 22.22
CA TRP A 461 -13.06 10.23 23.60
C TRP A 461 -14.54 9.90 23.88
N ALA A 462 -15.24 9.25 22.95
CA ALA A 462 -16.61 8.80 23.20
C ALA A 462 -16.61 7.69 24.27
N PRO A 463 -17.72 7.51 25.03
CA PRO A 463 -17.85 6.38 25.93
C PRO A 463 -17.70 5.06 25.17
N ALA A 464 -16.97 4.10 25.75
CA ALA A 464 -16.75 2.79 25.18
C ALA A 464 -18.06 2.05 24.88
N VAL A 465 -18.09 1.33 23.76
CA VAL A 465 -19.12 0.34 23.46
C VAL A 465 -18.78 -1.05 23.98
N ALA A 466 -17.49 -1.28 24.28
CA ALA A 466 -16.95 -2.48 24.89
C ALA A 466 -15.62 -2.17 25.60
N SER A 467 -15.32 -2.92 26.66
CA SER A 467 -14.03 -2.89 27.36
C SER A 467 -13.55 -4.33 27.55
N VAL A 468 -12.32 -4.61 27.13
CA VAL A 468 -11.72 -5.95 27.18
C VAL A 468 -10.51 -5.88 28.10
N THR A 469 -10.59 -6.53 29.27
CA THR A 469 -9.43 -6.76 30.14
C THR A 469 -8.89 -8.15 29.84
N PHE A 470 -7.58 -8.23 29.59
CA PHE A 470 -6.90 -9.46 29.22
C PHE A 470 -5.60 -9.61 30.02
N SER A 471 -5.21 -10.86 30.25
CA SER A 471 -3.92 -11.22 30.84
C SER A 471 -3.53 -12.60 30.32
N SER A 472 -2.50 -12.66 29.48
CA SER A 472 -1.92 -13.91 28.99
C SER A 472 -0.46 -13.74 28.58
N THR A 473 0.32 -14.81 28.69
CA THR A 473 1.68 -14.90 28.17
C THR A 473 1.74 -15.40 26.72
N THR A 474 0.62 -15.90 26.20
CA THR A 474 0.40 -16.35 24.81
C THR A 474 -0.69 -15.51 24.15
N PHE A 475 -0.81 -15.58 22.82
CA PHE A 475 -1.93 -14.98 22.11
C PHE A 475 -3.22 -15.76 22.37
N GLU A 476 -4.22 -15.06 22.91
CA GLU A 476 -5.54 -15.61 23.19
C GLU A 476 -6.63 -14.71 22.60
N ASP A 477 -7.82 -15.28 22.40
CA ASP A 477 -8.99 -14.56 21.93
C ASP A 477 -9.91 -14.22 23.12
N TYR A 478 -10.25 -12.93 23.24
CA TYR A 478 -11.08 -12.38 24.31
C TYR A 478 -12.38 -11.84 23.71
N VAL A 479 -13.50 -12.48 24.04
CA VAL A 479 -14.82 -12.12 23.53
C VAL A 479 -15.60 -11.34 24.58
N VAL A 480 -16.16 -10.19 24.20
CA VAL A 480 -17.03 -9.37 25.04
C VAL A 480 -18.30 -8.98 24.28
N SER A 481 -19.40 -8.81 25.01
CA SER A 481 -20.61 -8.20 24.42
C SER A 481 -20.39 -6.72 24.14
N VAL A 482 -21.04 -6.21 23.10
CA VAL A 482 -21.01 -4.78 22.76
C VAL A 482 -22.41 -4.16 22.85
N ASN A 483 -22.48 -2.84 22.94
CA ASN A 483 -23.76 -2.13 22.83
C ASN A 483 -24.26 -2.13 21.37
N THR A 484 -25.08 -3.11 21.01
CA THR A 484 -25.62 -3.28 19.66
C THR A 484 -26.32 -2.04 19.11
N ALA A 485 -27.07 -1.32 19.93
CA ALA A 485 -27.77 -0.11 19.48
C ALA A 485 -26.79 0.99 19.02
N LYS A 486 -25.55 1.00 19.53
CA LYS A 486 -24.49 1.94 19.12
C LYS A 486 -23.68 1.44 17.93
N CYS A 487 -23.52 0.13 17.80
CA CYS A 487 -22.76 -0.52 16.72
C CYS A 487 -23.63 -0.75 15.49
N LYS A 488 -24.21 0.29 14.89
CA LYS A 488 -25.03 0.23 13.65
C LYS A 488 -24.58 1.26 12.63
N GLY A 489 -24.78 0.94 11.35
CA GLY A 489 -24.40 1.76 10.20
C GLY A 489 -22.90 2.02 10.13
N VAL A 490 -22.52 3.06 9.39
CA VAL A 490 -21.11 3.35 9.11
C VAL A 490 -20.48 4.18 10.24
N LYS A 491 -19.35 3.72 10.77
CA LYS A 491 -18.64 4.35 11.89
C LYS A 491 -17.13 4.48 11.64
N GLN A 492 -16.50 5.35 12.42
CA GLN A 492 -15.09 5.21 12.74
C GLN A 492 -14.98 4.31 13.97
N VAL A 493 -14.02 3.40 13.99
CA VAL A 493 -13.76 2.49 15.11
C VAL A 493 -12.41 2.83 15.69
N TYR A 494 -12.35 3.02 17.00
CA TYR A 494 -11.13 3.27 17.76
C TYR A 494 -10.88 2.13 18.72
N PHE A 495 -9.64 1.63 18.74
CA PHE A 495 -9.14 0.70 19.74
C PHE A 495 -8.20 1.49 20.65
N VAL A 496 -8.62 1.75 21.89
CA VAL A 496 -7.90 2.61 22.84
C VAL A 496 -7.39 1.80 24.01
N PHE A 497 -6.08 1.79 24.25
CA PHE A 497 -5.47 1.04 25.34
C PHE A 497 -5.45 1.90 26.60
N THR A 498 -6.21 1.48 27.62
CA THR A 498 -6.42 2.24 28.85
C THR A 498 -5.54 1.81 30.01
N ASP A 499 -5.03 0.59 29.92
CA ASP A 499 -4.04 0.02 30.83
C ASP A 499 -3.23 -0.97 30.01
N ALA A 500 -1.98 -0.65 29.72
CA ALA A 500 -1.12 -1.48 28.90
C ALA A 500 0.34 -1.09 29.10
N ASP A 501 1.20 -2.09 29.15
CA ASP A 501 2.65 -1.95 29.14
C ASP A 501 3.22 -2.93 28.11
N GLY A 502 3.47 -2.42 26.90
CA GLY A 502 3.97 -3.21 25.78
C GLY A 502 3.11 -4.43 25.39
N VAL A 503 1.78 -4.30 25.42
CA VAL A 503 0.88 -5.39 24.99
C VAL A 503 0.95 -5.59 23.49
N GLN A 504 0.76 -6.83 23.03
CA GLN A 504 0.80 -7.21 21.62
C GLN A 504 -0.63 -7.40 21.12
N PHE A 505 -1.07 -6.55 20.18
CA PHE A 505 -2.37 -6.58 19.53
C PHE A 505 -2.23 -7.16 18.11
N ASP A 506 -2.95 -8.24 17.80
CA ASP A 506 -2.78 -9.02 16.55
C ASP A 506 -4.00 -8.91 15.63
N ALA A 507 -5.20 -9.21 16.12
CA ALA A 507 -6.39 -9.24 15.28
C ALA A 507 -7.67 -8.94 16.04
N TRP A 508 -8.73 -8.65 15.31
CA TRP A 508 -10.04 -8.38 15.87
C TRP A 508 -11.18 -8.73 14.90
N GLN A 509 -12.37 -8.94 15.46
CA GLN A 509 -13.59 -9.20 14.69
C GLN A 509 -14.82 -8.80 15.53
N PHE A 510 -15.85 -8.24 14.90
CA PHE A 510 -17.19 -8.14 15.50
C PHE A 510 -18.05 -9.31 15.07
N GLU A 511 -19.04 -9.67 15.87
CA GLU A 511 -20.08 -10.61 15.48
C GLU A 511 -21.39 -9.85 15.25
N GLU A 512 -22.07 -10.10 14.14
CA GLU A 512 -23.33 -9.46 13.81
C GLU A 512 -24.43 -9.85 14.82
N ASP A 513 -25.25 -8.88 15.21
CA ASP A 513 -26.49 -9.16 15.93
C ASP A 513 -27.53 -9.68 14.93
N ASN A 514 -27.78 -10.99 14.92
CA ASN A 514 -28.72 -11.59 14.00
C ASN A 514 -30.02 -11.98 14.74
N PRO A 515 -30.99 -11.05 14.86
CA PRO A 515 -32.22 -11.26 15.62
C PRO A 515 -33.15 -12.34 15.04
N ASP A 516 -32.95 -12.73 13.78
CA ASP A 516 -33.78 -13.72 13.07
C ASP A 516 -33.19 -15.14 13.09
N GLY A 517 -32.02 -15.35 13.71
CA GLY A 517 -31.45 -16.67 13.94
C GLY A 517 -31.00 -17.43 12.68
N ILE A 518 -30.82 -16.76 11.54
CA ILE A 518 -30.16 -17.37 10.39
C ILE A 518 -28.66 -17.22 10.60
N GLU A 519 -28.03 -18.12 11.38
CA GLU A 519 -26.58 -18.18 11.47
C GLU A 519 -25.97 -18.08 10.05
N SER A 520 -25.06 -17.13 9.83
CA SER A 520 -24.13 -17.23 8.72
C SER A 520 -23.30 -18.47 8.97
N VAL A 521 -23.75 -19.57 8.37
CA VAL A 521 -23.23 -20.93 8.50
C VAL A 521 -21.70 -20.91 8.54
N VAL A 522 -21.15 -21.21 9.73
CA VAL A 522 -19.84 -21.87 9.85
C VAL A 522 -19.85 -23.04 8.88
N SER A 523 -18.82 -23.15 8.05
CA SER A 523 -18.63 -24.25 7.10
C SER A 523 -19.07 -25.60 7.67
N HIS A 524 -20.19 -26.13 7.17
CA HIS A 524 -20.61 -27.50 7.41
C HIS A 524 -20.76 -28.22 6.06
N PRO A 525 -20.40 -29.51 6.01
CA PRO A 525 -20.12 -30.21 4.77
C PRO A 525 -21.36 -30.20 3.87
N GLN A 526 -21.20 -29.71 2.64
CA GLN A 526 -22.26 -29.65 1.66
C GLN A 526 -22.91 -31.04 1.50
N LYS A 527 -24.25 -31.09 1.57
CA LYS A 527 -24.99 -32.18 0.91
C LYS A 527 -24.57 -32.20 -0.57
N PRO A 528 -24.49 -33.38 -1.22
CA PRO A 528 -23.90 -33.49 -2.55
C PRO A 528 -24.57 -32.52 -3.53
N VAL A 529 -23.82 -31.52 -4.00
CA VAL A 529 -24.28 -30.61 -5.05
C VAL A 529 -24.29 -31.41 -6.36
N GLU A 530 -25.45 -31.47 -7.00
CA GLU A 530 -25.57 -32.10 -8.31
C GLU A 530 -25.25 -31.06 -9.39
N LYS A 531 -24.17 -31.31 -10.13
CA LYS A 531 -23.71 -30.45 -11.22
C LYS A 531 -24.38 -30.86 -12.52
N TYR A 532 -24.77 -29.89 -13.35
CA TYR A 532 -25.38 -30.13 -14.66
C TYR A 532 -24.71 -29.27 -15.74
N ASP A 533 -24.62 -29.81 -16.95
CA ASP A 533 -24.23 -29.03 -18.13
C ASP A 533 -25.42 -28.23 -18.70
N LEU A 534 -25.15 -27.37 -19.70
CA LEU A 534 -26.17 -26.54 -20.36
C LEU A 534 -27.26 -27.36 -21.08
N SER A 535 -27.04 -28.65 -21.33
CA SER A 535 -28.04 -29.56 -21.91
C SER A 535 -28.93 -30.23 -20.85
N GLY A 536 -28.65 -30.00 -19.57
CA GLY A 536 -29.40 -30.59 -18.46
C GLY A 536 -28.92 -32.00 -18.07
N ARG A 537 -27.74 -32.43 -18.54
CA ARG A 537 -27.15 -33.71 -18.17
C ARG A 537 -26.40 -33.59 -16.84
N ARG A 538 -26.65 -34.54 -15.92
CA ARG A 538 -25.96 -34.63 -14.62
C ARG A 538 -24.49 -35.01 -14.81
N ILE A 539 -23.59 -34.24 -14.20
CA ILE A 539 -22.14 -34.42 -14.20
C ILE A 539 -21.75 -35.16 -12.92
N THR A 540 -21.24 -36.38 -13.05
CA THR A 540 -21.00 -37.29 -11.92
C THR A 540 -19.52 -37.50 -11.56
N ASN A 541 -18.59 -36.95 -12.33
CA ASN A 541 -17.14 -37.07 -12.10
C ASN A 541 -16.45 -35.70 -12.20
N ASN A 542 -15.41 -35.47 -11.39
CA ASN A 542 -14.48 -34.33 -11.46
C ASN A 542 -13.60 -34.39 -12.73
N SER A 543 -14.20 -34.41 -13.91
CA SER A 543 -13.46 -34.20 -15.17
C SER A 543 -13.35 -32.71 -15.43
N ALA A 544 -12.12 -32.21 -15.53
CA ALA A 544 -11.80 -30.84 -15.89
C ALA A 544 -12.42 -30.48 -17.25
N GLN A 545 -13.41 -29.59 -17.25
CA GLN A 545 -13.89 -28.93 -18.46
C GLN A 545 -14.20 -27.46 -18.16
N SER A 546 -13.70 -26.60 -19.05
CA SER A 546 -13.96 -25.16 -19.06
C SER A 546 -15.38 -24.87 -19.58
N GLY A 547 -16.14 -24.06 -18.84
CA GLY A 547 -17.50 -23.67 -19.24
C GLY A 547 -18.40 -23.21 -18.08
N VAL A 548 -19.63 -22.80 -18.44
CA VAL A 548 -20.67 -22.41 -17.48
C VAL A 548 -21.27 -23.66 -16.85
N VAL A 549 -21.09 -23.82 -15.54
CA VAL A 549 -21.65 -24.88 -14.71
C VAL A 549 -22.91 -24.36 -14.02
N ILE A 550 -23.93 -25.22 -13.94
CA ILE A 550 -25.15 -24.94 -13.18
C ILE A 550 -25.19 -25.86 -11.97
N ASP A 551 -24.98 -25.27 -10.79
CA ASP A 551 -25.17 -25.93 -9.51
C ASP A 551 -26.64 -25.86 -9.13
N ARG A 552 -27.24 -27.01 -8.80
CA ARG A 552 -28.59 -27.10 -8.26
C ARG A 552 -28.54 -27.70 -6.87
N TYR A 553 -29.19 -27.05 -5.92
CA TYR A 553 -29.35 -27.57 -4.57
C TYR A 553 -30.72 -27.21 -4.00
N VAL A 554 -31.13 -27.95 -2.98
CA VAL A 554 -32.36 -27.72 -2.23
C VAL A 554 -31.94 -27.28 -0.84
N ASP A 555 -32.41 -26.10 -0.43
CA ASP A 555 -32.13 -25.62 0.92
C ASP A 555 -32.93 -26.38 1.98
N GLU A 556 -32.64 -26.08 3.25
CA GLU A 556 -33.29 -26.74 4.39
C GLU A 556 -34.80 -26.44 4.49
N LYS A 557 -35.28 -25.44 3.76
CA LYS A 557 -36.69 -25.07 3.64
C LYS A 557 -37.38 -25.73 2.43
N GLY A 558 -36.67 -26.59 1.69
CA GLY A 558 -37.19 -27.30 0.53
C GLY A 558 -37.23 -26.48 -0.76
N VAL A 559 -36.62 -25.28 -0.77
CA VAL A 559 -36.60 -24.38 -1.93
C VAL A 559 -35.46 -24.78 -2.86
N ARG A 560 -35.77 -24.89 -4.16
CA ARG A 560 -34.78 -25.24 -5.19
C ARG A 560 -34.04 -24.00 -5.66
N HIS A 561 -32.72 -24.03 -5.55
CA HIS A 561 -31.83 -22.97 -6.00
C HIS A 561 -31.03 -23.42 -7.22
N SER A 562 -30.72 -22.48 -8.11
CA SER A 562 -29.79 -22.69 -9.22
C SER A 562 -28.79 -21.55 -9.30
N ARG A 563 -27.50 -21.87 -9.25
CA ARG A 563 -26.42 -20.91 -9.44
C ARG A 563 -25.68 -21.23 -10.73
N LYS A 564 -25.53 -20.22 -11.59
CA LYS A 564 -24.63 -20.30 -12.75
C LYS A 564 -23.30 -19.70 -12.35
N HIS A 565 -22.23 -20.42 -12.60
CA HIS A 565 -20.88 -19.90 -12.46
C HIS A 565 -20.00 -20.49 -13.54
N PHE A 566 -18.89 -19.83 -13.87
CA PHE A 566 -17.83 -20.49 -14.62
C PHE A 566 -17.14 -21.47 -13.67
N GLY A 567 -16.97 -22.72 -14.10
CA GLY A 567 -16.15 -23.67 -13.35
C GLY A 567 -14.73 -23.12 -13.26
N ALA A 568 -14.29 -22.76 -12.06
CA ALA A 568 -12.90 -22.41 -11.81
C ALA A 568 -12.06 -23.70 -11.80
N HIS A 569 -10.86 -23.62 -12.36
CA HIS A 569 -9.82 -24.63 -12.19
C HIS A 569 -9.31 -24.63 -10.74
#